data_AF-A0A5R2N2E4-F1
#
_entry.id   AF-A0A5R2N2E4-F1
#
_cell.length_a   1.000
_cell.length_b   1.000
_cell.length_c   1.000
_cell.angle_alpha   90.00
_cell.angle_beta   90.00
_cell.angle_gamma   90.00
#
_symmetry.space_group_name_H-M   'P 1'
#
loop_
_entity.id
_entity.type
_entity.pdbx_description
1 polymer ?
#
loop_
_entity_poly.entity_id
_entity_poly.type
_entity_poly.pdbx_seq_one_letter_code
_entity_poly.pdbx_strand_id
1 'polypeptide(L)'
;LSRAAQDHPHEISSYTRDFPDRWYEAGARWLSRNSFRPTTDTIVPTLGTHAAVMAAIAALTTPGDYVAFEHLTYSQISRSAGLIGRRTALVASDDEGLDPADFERVCAQKHPKMIFLIPTAQNPTLVTLSPARREAIARVAREYNVILIED
;
A
#
# COMPACT_ATOMS: atom_id res chain seq x y z
N LEU A 1 28.03 2.00 7.81
CA LEU A 1 27.25 2.85 8.72
C LEU A 1 27.61 4.30 8.42
N SER A 2 26.67 5.07 7.85
CA SER A 2 26.90 6.36 7.19
C SER A 2 27.12 7.51 8.18
N ARG A 3 27.49 8.70 7.68
CA ARG A 3 27.62 9.96 8.45
C ARG A 3 26.46 10.18 9.44
N ALA A 4 25.23 9.84 9.06
CA ALA A 4 24.07 9.97 9.94
C ALA A 4 24.24 9.22 11.28
N ALA A 5 24.94 8.08 11.30
CA ALA A 5 25.22 7.34 12.53
C ALA A 5 26.32 7.95 13.39
N GLN A 6 27.22 8.71 12.78
CA GLN A 6 28.24 9.48 13.49
C GLN A 6 27.66 10.79 14.04
N ASP A 7 26.79 11.44 13.27
CA ASP A 7 26.20 12.74 13.60
C ASP A 7 25.05 12.62 14.61
N HIS A 8 24.33 11.48 14.66
CA HIS A 8 23.15 11.28 15.51
C HIS A 8 23.15 9.94 16.27
N PRO A 9 24.18 9.62 17.07
CA PRO A 9 24.32 8.30 17.71
C PRO A 9 23.21 7.98 18.72
N HIS A 10 22.68 8.99 19.41
CA HIS A 10 21.59 8.84 20.39
C HIS A 10 20.23 8.62 19.74
N GLU A 11 19.97 9.21 18.57
CA GLU A 11 18.70 9.01 17.85
C GLU A 11 18.57 7.59 17.31
N ILE A 12 19.69 6.94 17.00
CA ILE A 12 19.70 5.57 16.45
C ILE A 12 19.65 4.50 17.56
N SER A 13 20.20 4.81 18.73
CA SER A 13 20.28 3.89 19.87
C SER A 13 19.17 4.12 20.91
N SER A 14 18.29 5.11 20.69
CA SER A 14 17.20 5.39 21.61
C SER A 14 16.16 4.26 21.61
N TYR A 15 15.67 3.96 22.80
CA TYR A 15 14.51 3.08 23.01
C TYR A 15 13.18 3.85 23.04
N THR A 16 13.21 5.19 22.99
CA THR A 16 12.00 5.99 22.83
C THR A 16 11.46 5.82 21.41
N ARG A 17 10.15 5.64 21.26
CA ARG A 17 9.49 5.52 19.94
C ARG A 17 9.18 6.88 19.33
N ASP A 18 9.98 7.88 19.67
CA ASP A 18 9.81 9.24 19.16
C ASP A 18 10.77 9.41 17.98
N PHE A 19 10.20 9.68 16.81
CA PHE A 19 10.98 10.02 15.63
C PHE A 19 11.20 11.53 15.57
N PRO A 20 12.38 12.01 15.15
CA PRO A 20 12.61 13.43 14.96
C PRO A 20 11.63 14.03 13.93
N ASP A 21 11.13 15.24 14.16
CA ASP A 21 10.21 15.96 13.24
C ASP A 21 10.72 15.99 11.79
N ARG A 22 12.04 16.18 11.62
CA ARG A 22 12.72 16.17 10.32
C ARG A 22 12.50 14.89 9.50
N TRP A 23 12.17 13.74 10.11
CA TRP A 23 11.86 12.50 9.39
C TRP A 23 10.48 12.59 8.73
N TYR A 24 9.50 13.14 9.44
CA TYR A 24 8.15 13.37 8.91
C TYR A 24 8.19 14.41 7.79
N GLU A 25 8.94 15.51 7.98
CA GLU A 25 9.15 16.53 6.94
C GLU A 25 9.82 15.93 5.70
N ALA A 26 10.84 15.08 5.88
CA ALA A 26 11.51 14.40 4.80
C ALA A 26 10.56 13.46 4.05
N GLY A 27 9.74 12.68 4.76
CA GLY A 27 8.73 11.81 4.18
C GLY A 27 7.66 12.58 3.40
N ALA A 28 7.13 13.66 3.98
CA ALA A 28 6.16 14.53 3.34
C ALA A 28 6.71 15.15 2.04
N ARG A 29 7.96 15.63 2.08
CA ARG A 29 8.66 16.15 0.90
C ARG A 29 8.92 15.08 -0.15
N TRP A 30 9.31 13.87 0.26
CA TRP A 30 9.61 12.76 -0.65
C TRP A 30 8.37 12.27 -1.40
N LEU A 31 7.24 12.16 -0.70
CA LEU A 31 5.97 11.70 -1.27
C LEU A 31 5.23 12.79 -2.07
N SER A 32 5.64 14.05 -1.94
CA SER A 32 5.04 15.17 -2.66
C SER A 32 5.21 15.02 -4.17
N ARG A 33 4.09 14.94 -4.89
CA ARG A 33 4.04 14.77 -6.37
C ARG A 33 2.91 15.61 -6.93
N ASN A 34 3.11 16.26 -8.09
CA ASN A 34 2.08 17.07 -8.76
C ASN A 34 1.41 18.06 -7.78
N SER A 35 0.11 17.94 -7.53
CA SER A 35 -0.66 18.69 -6.53
C SER A 35 -0.77 18.02 -5.15
N PHE A 36 -0.36 16.76 -5.02
CA PHE A 36 -0.37 16.02 -3.75
C PHE A 36 0.77 16.49 -2.84
N ARG A 37 0.41 17.02 -1.67
CA ARG A 37 1.32 17.53 -0.64
C ARG A 37 0.85 17.03 0.73
N PRO A 38 1.28 15.85 1.19
CA PRO A 38 0.86 15.32 2.49
C PRO A 38 1.44 16.17 3.62
N THR A 39 0.66 16.39 4.67
CA THR A 39 1.10 17.05 5.90
C THR A 39 1.85 16.06 6.79
N THR A 40 2.71 16.55 7.68
CA THR A 40 3.60 15.70 8.49
C THR A 40 2.83 14.75 9.43
N ASP A 41 1.64 15.13 9.88
CA ASP A 41 0.73 14.31 10.69
C ASP A 41 0.11 13.12 9.92
N THR A 42 0.19 13.12 8.59
CA THR A 42 -0.21 11.99 7.73
C THR A 42 0.93 11.04 7.37
N ILE A 43 2.14 11.31 7.88
CA ILE A 43 3.33 10.49 7.63
C ILE A 43 3.58 9.58 8.83
N VAL A 44 3.72 8.28 8.57
CA VAL A 44 4.03 7.28 9.60
C VAL A 44 5.34 6.58 9.24
N PRO A 45 6.42 6.78 10.00
CA PRO A 45 7.65 6.01 9.85
C PRO A 45 7.40 4.53 10.17
N THR A 46 7.93 3.64 9.33
CA THR A 46 7.75 2.19 9.48
C THR A 46 9.07 1.44 9.28
N LEU A 47 9.10 0.18 9.70
CA LEU A 47 10.24 -0.72 9.49
C LEU A 47 10.19 -1.38 8.10
N GLY A 48 9.96 -0.56 7.07
CA GLY A 48 9.83 -0.98 5.67
C GLY A 48 8.41 -1.33 5.23
N THR A 49 8.25 -1.54 3.92
CA THR A 49 6.95 -1.69 3.25
C THR A 49 6.09 -2.79 3.85
N HIS A 50 6.64 -3.99 4.08
CA HIS A 50 5.84 -5.11 4.59
C HIS A 50 5.18 -4.76 5.94
N ALA A 51 5.96 -4.17 6.86
CA ALA A 51 5.44 -3.74 8.15
C ALA A 51 4.35 -2.66 8.00
N ALA A 52 4.55 -1.70 7.09
CA ALA A 52 3.57 -0.66 6.80
C ALA A 52 2.25 -1.22 6.27
N VAL A 53 2.32 -2.06 5.23
CA VAL A 53 1.15 -2.65 4.58
C VAL A 53 0.39 -3.54 5.55
N MET A 54 1.09 -4.38 6.33
CA MET A 54 0.44 -5.24 7.31
C MET A 54 -0.18 -4.44 8.46
N ALA A 55 0.43 -3.33 8.90
CA ALA A 55 -0.17 -2.43 9.88
C ALA A 55 -1.47 -1.79 9.34
N ALA A 56 -1.47 -1.33 8.09
CA ALA A 56 -2.65 -0.78 7.43
C ALA A 56 -3.78 -1.82 7.30
N ILE A 57 -3.46 -3.03 6.82
CA ILE A 57 -4.42 -4.15 6.76
C ILE A 57 -4.96 -4.44 8.16
N ALA A 58 -4.10 -4.58 9.17
CA ALA A 58 -4.51 -4.92 10.51
C ALA A 58 -5.42 -3.85 11.15
N ALA A 59 -5.13 -2.57 10.93
CA ALA A 59 -5.85 -1.44 11.51
C ALA A 59 -7.21 -1.17 10.84
N LEU A 60 -7.33 -1.44 9.53
CA LEU A 60 -8.49 -1.03 8.72
C LEU A 60 -9.43 -2.18 8.34
N THR A 61 -9.13 -3.40 8.80
CA THR A 61 -9.94 -4.59 8.54
C THR A 61 -10.06 -5.47 9.78
N THR A 62 -10.96 -6.44 9.74
CA THR A 62 -11.21 -7.44 10.78
C THR A 62 -11.11 -8.86 10.20
N PRO A 63 -10.92 -9.90 11.03
CA PRO A 63 -10.97 -11.28 10.55
C PRO A 63 -12.28 -11.56 9.80
N GLY A 64 -12.18 -12.16 8.61
CA GLY A 64 -13.29 -12.40 7.70
C GLY A 64 -13.46 -11.36 6.59
N ASP A 65 -12.93 -10.14 6.76
CA ASP A 65 -12.94 -9.12 5.71
C ASP A 65 -12.10 -9.57 4.50
N TYR A 66 -12.53 -9.14 3.31
CA TYR A 66 -11.80 -9.37 2.07
C TYR A 66 -10.74 -8.29 1.83
N VAL A 67 -9.55 -8.71 1.45
CA VAL A 67 -8.48 -7.90 0.85
C VAL A 67 -8.29 -8.38 -0.57
N ALA A 68 -8.40 -7.46 -1.53
CA ALA A 68 -8.18 -7.74 -2.94
C ALA A 68 -6.70 -7.63 -3.31
N PHE A 69 -6.28 -8.44 -4.27
CA PHE A 69 -4.93 -8.49 -4.80
C PHE A 69 -4.95 -8.73 -6.30
N GLU A 70 -3.91 -8.27 -7.00
CA GLU A 70 -3.57 -8.75 -8.35
C GLU A 70 -3.39 -10.27 -8.33
N HIS A 71 -3.81 -10.96 -9.39
CA HIS A 71 -3.70 -12.42 -9.46
C HIS A 71 -2.26 -12.91 -9.30
N LEU A 72 -1.31 -12.21 -9.94
CA LEU A 72 0.12 -12.33 -9.69
C LEU A 72 0.54 -11.13 -8.85
N THR A 73 0.97 -11.33 -7.61
CA THR A 73 1.33 -10.24 -6.69
C THR A 73 2.49 -10.63 -5.78
N TYR A 74 2.96 -9.68 -4.96
CA TYR A 74 3.94 -9.95 -3.92
C TYR A 74 3.36 -10.85 -2.82
N SER A 75 3.58 -12.15 -2.99
CA SER A 75 2.93 -13.22 -2.21
C SER A 75 3.12 -13.17 -0.69
N GLN A 76 4.08 -12.40 -0.19
CA GLN A 76 4.30 -12.26 1.25
C GLN A 76 3.20 -11.45 1.91
N ILE A 77 2.68 -10.40 1.26
CA ILE A 77 1.58 -9.62 1.82
C ILE A 77 0.29 -10.44 1.82
N SER A 78 -0.02 -11.11 0.70
CA SER A 78 -1.25 -11.91 0.60
C SER A 78 -1.28 -13.08 1.59
N ARG A 79 -0.15 -13.76 1.80
CA ARG A 79 -0.02 -14.79 2.85
C ARG A 79 -0.16 -14.20 4.25
N SER A 80 0.52 -13.10 4.55
CA SER A 80 0.46 -12.45 5.87
C SER A 80 -0.96 -11.97 6.21
N ALA A 81 -1.71 -11.44 5.24
CA ALA A 81 -3.11 -11.07 5.42
C ALA A 81 -3.98 -12.28 5.83
N GLY A 82 -3.76 -13.44 5.19
CA GLY A 82 -4.43 -14.69 5.54
C GLY A 82 -4.11 -15.17 6.95
N LEU A 83 -2.85 -15.02 7.40
CA LEU A 83 -2.43 -15.43 8.76
C LEU A 83 -3.16 -14.65 9.86
N ILE A 84 -3.53 -13.39 9.61
CA ILE A 84 -4.33 -12.59 10.55
C ILE A 84 -5.84 -12.70 10.27
N GLY A 85 -6.27 -13.70 9.49
CA GLY A 85 -7.67 -14.06 9.30
C GLY A 85 -8.43 -13.28 8.21
N ARG A 86 -7.74 -12.56 7.32
CA ARG A 86 -8.42 -11.89 6.18
C ARG A 86 -8.60 -12.87 5.03
N ARG A 87 -9.64 -12.65 4.24
CA ARG A 87 -9.94 -13.44 3.05
C ARG A 87 -9.32 -12.76 1.83
N THR A 88 -8.80 -13.56 0.91
CA THR A 88 -8.22 -13.06 -0.33
C THR A 88 -9.27 -12.98 -1.43
N ALA A 89 -9.38 -11.83 -2.09
CA ALA A 89 -10.05 -11.71 -3.39
C ALA A 89 -8.97 -11.49 -4.46
N LEU A 90 -9.09 -12.19 -5.59
CA LEU A 90 -8.15 -12.04 -6.70
C LEU A 90 -8.84 -11.27 -7.82
N VAL A 91 -8.10 -10.32 -8.38
CA VAL A 91 -8.50 -9.53 -9.54
C VAL A 91 -7.61 -9.95 -10.71
N ALA A 92 -8.22 -10.17 -11.87
CA ALA A 92 -7.51 -10.50 -13.09
C ALA A 92 -6.59 -9.36 -13.53
N SER A 93 -5.55 -9.73 -14.27
CA SER A 93 -4.64 -8.80 -14.92
C SER A 93 -4.45 -9.22 -16.37
N ASP A 94 -4.21 -8.26 -17.24
CA ASP A 94 -3.79 -8.43 -18.63
C ASP A 94 -2.39 -7.83 -18.84
N ASP A 95 -1.96 -7.67 -20.09
CA ASP A 95 -0.64 -7.12 -20.44
C ASP A 95 -0.47 -5.65 -20.02
N GLU A 96 -1.57 -4.95 -19.67
CA GLU A 96 -1.55 -3.59 -19.11
C GLU A 96 -1.66 -3.56 -17.57
N GLY A 97 -1.74 -4.73 -16.93
CA GLY A 97 -1.80 -4.91 -15.48
C GLY A 97 -3.23 -5.20 -15.01
N LEU A 98 -3.55 -4.80 -13.77
CA LEU A 98 -4.87 -5.04 -13.16
C LEU A 98 -6.03 -4.60 -14.08
N ASP A 99 -6.99 -5.49 -14.30
CA ASP A 99 -8.22 -5.24 -15.08
C ASP A 99 -9.26 -4.45 -14.25
N PRO A 100 -9.57 -3.18 -14.60
CA PRO A 100 -10.59 -2.40 -13.89
C PRO A 100 -11.99 -3.01 -13.97
N ALA A 101 -12.34 -3.67 -15.08
CA ALA A 101 -13.66 -4.28 -15.24
C ALA A 101 -13.80 -5.52 -14.33
N ASP A 102 -12.75 -6.34 -14.27
CA ASP A 102 -12.71 -7.46 -13.32
C ASP A 102 -12.66 -6.97 -11.87
N PHE A 103 -11.93 -5.89 -11.60
CA PHE A 103 -11.89 -5.26 -10.28
C PHE A 103 -13.30 -4.84 -9.83
N GLU A 104 -14.04 -4.17 -10.70
CA GLU A 104 -15.43 -3.76 -10.45
C GLU A 104 -16.34 -4.96 -10.16
N ARG A 105 -16.21 -6.03 -10.96
CA ARG A 105 -16.93 -7.30 -10.73
C ARG A 105 -16.58 -7.93 -9.38
N VAL A 106 -15.31 -7.95 -9.00
CA VAL A 106 -14.84 -8.47 -7.71
C VAL A 106 -15.39 -7.61 -6.56
N CYS A 107 -15.39 -6.30 -6.71
CA CYS A 107 -15.97 -5.37 -5.74
C CYS A 107 -17.45 -5.64 -5.50
N ALA A 108 -18.23 -5.80 -6.57
CA ALA A 108 -19.66 -6.09 -6.49
C ALA A 108 -19.99 -7.45 -5.85
N GLN A 109 -19.10 -8.45 -6.00
CA GLN A 109 -19.36 -9.82 -5.52
C GLN A 109 -18.80 -10.11 -4.12
N LYS A 110 -17.66 -9.50 -3.77
CA LYS A 110 -16.89 -9.85 -2.56
C LYS A 110 -16.82 -8.71 -1.56
N HIS A 111 -17.13 -7.48 -1.96
CA HIS A 111 -17.07 -6.28 -1.13
C HIS A 111 -15.73 -6.17 -0.35
N PRO A 112 -14.57 -6.22 -1.02
CA PRO A 112 -13.28 -6.09 -0.36
C PRO A 112 -13.19 -4.73 0.35
N LYS A 113 -12.59 -4.70 1.54
CA LYS A 113 -12.35 -3.45 2.27
C LYS A 113 -11.22 -2.63 1.66
N MET A 114 -10.28 -3.32 1.03
CA MET A 114 -9.10 -2.71 0.43
C MET A 114 -8.53 -3.58 -0.68
N ILE A 115 -7.69 -2.99 -1.52
CA ILE A 115 -6.87 -3.68 -2.52
C ILE A 115 -5.40 -3.28 -2.31
N PHE A 116 -4.52 -4.28 -2.38
CA PHE A 116 -3.07 -4.07 -2.49
C PHE A 116 -2.66 -4.25 -3.94
N LEU A 117 -1.92 -3.28 -4.49
CA LEU A 117 -1.43 -3.30 -5.86
C LEU A 117 -0.05 -2.65 -5.98
N ILE A 118 0.74 -3.10 -6.96
CA ILE A 118 2.06 -2.54 -7.27
C ILE A 118 1.96 -1.86 -8.64
N PRO A 119 1.54 -0.59 -8.70
CA PRO A 119 1.10 0.02 -9.95
C PRO A 119 2.25 0.35 -10.92
N THR A 120 3.51 0.29 -10.45
CA THR A 120 4.71 0.62 -11.22
C THR A 120 5.72 -0.49 -11.08
N ALA A 121 6.24 -1.01 -12.20
CA ALA A 121 7.18 -2.13 -12.22
C ALA A 121 6.70 -3.31 -11.33
N GLN A 122 5.47 -3.73 -11.58
CA GLN A 122 4.73 -4.72 -10.81
C GLN A 122 5.57 -5.99 -10.57
N ASN A 123 5.60 -6.51 -9.33
CA ASN A 123 6.30 -7.74 -9.03
C ASN A 123 5.34 -8.95 -9.13
N PRO A 124 5.51 -9.90 -10.07
CA PRO A 124 6.72 -10.18 -10.87
C PRO A 124 6.68 -9.73 -12.34
N THR A 125 5.58 -9.13 -12.81
CA THR A 125 5.33 -8.96 -14.26
C THR A 125 6.08 -7.79 -14.92
N LEU A 126 6.64 -6.88 -14.13
CA LEU A 126 7.27 -5.61 -14.51
C LEU A 126 6.33 -4.62 -15.22
N VAL A 127 5.05 -4.93 -15.32
CA VAL A 127 4.04 -4.06 -15.94
C VAL A 127 3.89 -2.77 -15.13
N THR A 128 3.62 -1.67 -15.83
CA THR A 128 3.32 -0.37 -15.22
C THR A 128 1.96 0.09 -15.72
N LEU A 129 1.04 0.34 -14.79
CA LEU A 129 -0.31 0.80 -15.12
C LEU A 129 -0.25 2.16 -15.81
N SER A 130 -0.91 2.26 -16.96
CA SER A 130 -1.11 3.53 -17.67
C SER A 130 -1.91 4.53 -16.82
N PRO A 131 -1.82 5.85 -17.09
CA PRO A 131 -2.64 6.85 -16.40
C PRO A 131 -4.14 6.54 -16.48
N ALA A 132 -4.63 6.12 -17.66
CA ALA A 132 -6.03 5.75 -17.86
C ALA A 132 -6.45 4.54 -17.00
N ARG A 133 -5.59 3.51 -16.88
CA ARG A 133 -5.84 2.37 -15.97
C ARG A 133 -5.91 2.82 -14.52
N ARG A 134 -4.98 3.67 -14.07
CA ARG A 134 -4.97 4.21 -12.69
C ARG A 134 -6.24 5.00 -12.38
N GLU A 135 -6.68 5.84 -13.31
CA GLU A 135 -7.93 6.61 -13.18
C GLU A 135 -9.15 5.68 -13.09
N ALA A 136 -9.22 4.66 -13.95
CA ALA A 136 -10.32 3.68 -13.92
C ALA A 136 -10.36 2.89 -12.59
N ILE A 137 -9.21 2.45 -12.08
CA ILE A 137 -9.11 1.74 -10.80
C ILE A 137 -9.50 2.66 -9.64
N ALA A 138 -9.03 3.91 -9.63
CA ALA A 138 -9.40 4.89 -8.62
C ALA A 138 -10.90 5.23 -8.64
N ARG A 139 -11.54 5.24 -9.82
CA ARG A 139 -12.99 5.38 -9.96
C ARG A 139 -13.72 4.21 -9.28
N VAL A 140 -13.36 2.97 -9.63
CA VAL A 140 -13.98 1.76 -9.05
C VAL A 140 -13.78 1.73 -7.53
N ALA A 141 -12.57 1.99 -7.06
CA ALA A 141 -12.27 2.02 -5.62
C ALA A 141 -13.13 3.04 -4.88
N ARG A 142 -13.34 4.23 -5.46
CA ARG A 142 -14.21 5.26 -4.87
C ARG A 142 -15.69 4.85 -4.86
N GLU A 143 -16.18 4.28 -5.95
CA GLU A 143 -17.57 3.85 -6.10
C GLU A 143 -17.95 2.74 -5.09
N TYR A 144 -17.04 1.80 -4.85
CA TYR A 144 -17.27 0.67 -3.96
C TYR A 144 -16.68 0.86 -2.54
N ASN A 145 -16.17 2.06 -2.24
CA ASN A 145 -15.54 2.40 -0.96
C ASN A 145 -14.40 1.43 -0.55
N VAL A 146 -13.52 1.13 -1.51
CA VAL A 146 -12.34 0.28 -1.34
C VAL A 146 -11.11 1.16 -1.11
N ILE A 147 -10.35 0.89 -0.05
CA ILE A 147 -9.07 1.57 0.21
C ILE A 147 -8.00 1.02 -0.74
N LEU A 148 -7.24 1.92 -1.38
CA LEU A 148 -6.08 1.55 -2.19
C LEU A 148 -4.82 1.54 -1.31
N ILE A 149 -4.04 0.46 -1.34
CA ILE A 149 -2.68 0.41 -0.82
C ILE A 149 -1.75 0.22 -2.02
N GLU A 150 -0.98 1.26 -2.34
CA GLU A 150 0.07 1.21 -3.37
C GLU A 150 1.44 0.96 -2.75
N ASP A 151 2.19 0.03 -3.35
CA ASP A 151 3.62 -0.22 -3.09
C ASP A 151 4.46 0.16 -4.32
#